data_AF-A0A7X3I744-F1
#
_entry.id   AF-A0A7X3I744-F1
#
_cell.length_a   1.000
_cell.length_b   1.000
_cell.length_c   1.000
_cell.angle_alpha   90.00
_cell.angle_beta   90.00
_cell.angle_gamma   90.00
#
_symmetry.space_group_name_H-M   'P 1'
#
loop_
_entity.id
_entity.type
_entity.pdbx_description
1 polymer ?
#
loop_
_entity_poly.entity_id
_entity_poly.type
_entity_poly.pdbx_seq_one_letter_code
_entity_poly.pdbx_strand_id
1 'polypeptide(L)'
;MPAIYRSAPATTQKVLSGQFLFQLAGLDANGLPHPLRNLGNVEVVRTVKTETLDIYSNEIPEKPILKRVTITLNEELKITCMSFLPLVQGLSHMAPAGENFQQVAVPDGEVNIPATAKDYDIYECRDHNGNRVYGVTFTSPDKTKYNYDSQGGRVEVIGDRSASDQVAFTCPAITTANGLAVLRMLQLREIRGRAVIRENNLLGAPYDHDYPTISIRMNSSQNLIDNGKEPSKVELDALVEFDTTQPIGLERGQVVEMPGYVPN
;
A
#
# COMPACT_ATOMS: atom_id res chain seq x y z
N MET A 1 -0.50 -33.57 14.36
CA MET A 1 -1.93 -33.31 14.07
C MET A 1 -2.00 -32.51 12.78
N PRO A 2 -2.89 -32.82 11.83
CA PRO A 2 -3.05 -31.98 10.64
C PRO A 2 -3.53 -30.59 11.05
N ALA A 3 -3.03 -29.55 10.40
CA ALA A 3 -3.56 -28.19 10.54
C ALA A 3 -5.02 -28.21 10.07
N ILE A 4 -5.97 -28.11 11.01
CA ILE A 4 -7.38 -28.02 10.69
C ILE A 4 -7.65 -26.55 10.40
N TYR A 5 -7.87 -26.19 9.14
CA TYR A 5 -8.32 -24.87 8.77
C TYR A 5 -9.81 -24.74 9.10
N ARG A 6 -10.22 -23.83 9.98
CA ARG A 6 -11.64 -23.54 10.19
C ARG A 6 -12.11 -22.47 9.21
N SER A 7 -12.51 -22.88 8.01
CA SER A 7 -13.41 -22.04 7.21
C SER A 7 -14.73 -21.88 7.96
N ALA A 8 -15.39 -20.73 7.82
CA ALA A 8 -16.79 -20.61 8.24
C ALA A 8 -17.61 -21.80 7.66
N PRO A 9 -18.62 -22.32 8.39
CA PRO A 9 -19.38 -23.48 7.95
C PRO A 9 -19.88 -23.28 6.51
N ALA A 10 -19.76 -24.30 5.65
CA ALA A 10 -20.19 -24.22 4.25
C ALA A 10 -21.69 -23.89 4.06
N THR A 11 -22.47 -23.99 5.13
CA THR A 11 -23.91 -23.68 5.18
C THR A 11 -24.21 -22.21 5.50
N THR A 12 -23.21 -21.39 5.83
CA THR A 12 -23.43 -20.00 6.21
C THR A 12 -23.59 -19.13 4.96
N GLN A 13 -24.81 -18.72 4.65
CA GLN A 13 -25.03 -17.68 3.64
C GLN A 13 -24.50 -16.35 4.18
N LYS A 14 -23.56 -15.75 3.47
CA LYS A 14 -22.97 -14.47 3.84
C LYS A 14 -22.95 -13.51 2.67
N VAL A 15 -23.19 -12.23 2.96
CA VAL A 15 -22.87 -11.13 2.04
C VAL A 15 -21.61 -10.46 2.57
N LEU A 16 -20.49 -10.74 1.91
CA LEU A 16 -19.16 -10.35 2.38
C LEU A 16 -18.97 -8.84 2.26
N SER A 17 -18.63 -8.21 3.38
CA SER A 17 -18.15 -6.84 3.45
C SER A 17 -17.14 -6.76 4.59
N GLY A 18 -16.19 -5.84 4.52
CA GLY A 18 -15.11 -5.84 5.50
C GLY A 18 -14.09 -4.75 5.33
N GLN A 19 -13.02 -4.88 6.12
CA GLN A 19 -11.90 -3.97 6.14
C GLN A 19 -10.61 -4.79 6.08
N PHE A 20 -9.65 -4.32 5.28
CA PHE A 20 -8.29 -4.81 5.32
C PHE A 20 -7.42 -3.83 6.09
N LEU A 21 -6.85 -4.30 7.19
CA LEU A 21 -5.95 -3.55 8.04
C LEU A 21 -4.53 -4.10 7.85
N PHE A 22 -3.56 -3.20 7.67
CA PHE A 22 -2.15 -3.56 7.55
C PHE A 22 -1.31 -2.82 8.59
N GLN A 23 -0.39 -3.55 9.20
CA GLN A 23 0.61 -3.05 10.13
C GLN A 23 2.00 -3.39 9.58
N LEU A 24 2.80 -2.38 9.28
CA LEU A 24 4.18 -2.56 8.83
C LEU A 24 5.01 -3.27 9.91
N ALA A 25 5.86 -4.22 9.52
CA ALA A 25 6.81 -4.84 10.41
C ALA A 25 7.88 -3.85 10.89
N GLY A 26 8.34 -4.01 12.12
CA GLY A 26 9.31 -3.12 12.75
C GLY A 26 8.69 -2.13 13.72
N LEU A 27 9.52 -1.21 14.19
CA LEU A 27 9.15 -0.18 15.15
C LEU A 27 9.17 1.19 14.48
N ASP A 28 8.28 2.06 14.91
CA ASP A 28 8.26 3.46 14.51
C ASP A 28 9.43 4.24 15.13
N ALA A 29 9.50 5.54 14.83
CA ALA A 29 10.56 6.43 15.34
C ALA A 29 10.60 6.53 16.88
N ASN A 30 9.54 6.12 17.58
CA ASN A 30 9.44 6.10 19.04
C ASN A 30 9.72 4.71 19.63
N GLY A 31 10.09 3.72 18.81
CA GLY A 31 10.32 2.35 19.26
C GLY A 31 9.04 1.57 19.54
N LEU A 32 7.88 2.01 19.04
CA LEU A 32 6.60 1.32 19.18
C LEU A 32 6.22 0.58 17.90
N PRO A 33 5.48 -0.54 17.96
CA PRO A 33 4.96 -1.18 16.76
C PRO A 33 4.12 -0.19 15.94
N HIS A 34 4.29 -0.21 14.63
CA HIS A 34 3.46 0.63 13.74
C HIS A 34 1.96 0.36 13.98
N PRO A 35 1.07 1.36 13.91
CA PRO A 35 -0.35 1.12 14.08
C PRO A 35 -0.94 0.31 12.92
N LEU A 36 -1.97 -0.49 13.20
CA LEU A 36 -2.83 -1.09 12.17
C LEU A 36 -3.59 0.01 11.42
N ARG A 37 -3.46 0.04 10.09
CA ARG A 37 -4.07 1.06 9.23
C ARG A 37 -4.96 0.42 8.17
N ASN A 38 -6.12 1.04 7.93
CA ASN A 38 -7.05 0.59 6.91
C ASN A 38 -6.54 0.98 5.50
N LEU A 39 -6.55 0.03 4.57
CA LEU A 39 -6.20 0.27 3.16
C LEU A 39 -7.34 0.93 2.34
N GLY A 40 -8.47 1.19 2.97
CA GLY A 40 -9.64 1.79 2.34
C GLY A 40 -10.50 0.72 1.64
N ASN A 41 -11.06 1.08 0.48
CA ASN A 41 -11.87 0.15 -0.30
C ASN A 41 -10.97 -0.82 -1.07
N VAL A 42 -11.03 -2.10 -0.70
CA VAL A 42 -10.22 -3.16 -1.28
C VAL A 42 -11.05 -4.39 -1.59
N GLU A 43 -10.65 -5.10 -2.65
CA GLU A 43 -11.06 -6.47 -2.93
C GLU A 43 -9.90 -7.39 -2.56
N VAL A 44 -10.19 -8.48 -1.85
CA VAL A 44 -9.17 -9.46 -1.42
C VAL A 44 -9.59 -10.84 -1.90
N VAL A 45 -8.74 -11.44 -2.71
CA VAL A 45 -8.92 -12.81 -3.20
C VAL A 45 -7.85 -13.68 -2.55
N ARG A 46 -8.29 -14.64 -1.74
CA ARG A 46 -7.44 -15.62 -1.09
C ARG A 46 -7.30 -16.86 -1.97
N THR A 47 -6.06 -17.29 -2.22
CA THR A 47 -5.74 -18.53 -2.94
C THR A 47 -4.89 -19.43 -2.06
N VAL A 48 -5.35 -20.67 -1.87
CA VAL A 48 -4.59 -21.71 -1.15
C VAL A 48 -4.12 -22.76 -2.16
N LYS A 49 -2.81 -22.89 -2.32
CA LYS A 49 -2.17 -23.88 -3.16
C LYS A 49 -1.63 -25.00 -2.28
N THR A 50 -2.16 -26.21 -2.47
CA THR A 50 -1.69 -27.42 -1.78
C THR A 50 -0.97 -28.33 -2.74
N GLU A 51 0.19 -28.82 -2.34
CA GLU A 51 0.91 -29.89 -3.03
C GLU A 51 0.88 -31.15 -2.16
N THR A 52 0.46 -32.26 -2.75
CA THR A 52 0.33 -33.54 -2.06
C THR A 52 1.20 -34.60 -2.73
N LEU A 53 1.93 -35.34 -1.91
CA LEU A 53 2.65 -36.53 -2.30
C LEU A 53 1.86 -37.77 -1.90
N ASP A 54 1.56 -38.61 -2.89
CA ASP A 54 0.95 -39.92 -2.67
C ASP A 54 2.04 -40.99 -2.51
N ILE A 55 1.92 -41.76 -1.44
CA ILE A 55 2.77 -42.92 -1.16
C ILE A 55 2.01 -44.16 -1.65
N TYR A 56 2.57 -44.82 -2.66
CA TYR A 56 1.97 -45.99 -3.30
C TYR A 56 2.55 -47.30 -2.77
N SER A 57 1.75 -48.36 -2.75
CA SER A 57 2.26 -49.70 -2.48
C SER A 57 3.05 -50.23 -3.68
N ASN A 58 4.23 -50.80 -3.41
CA ASN A 58 5.00 -51.56 -4.41
C ASN A 58 4.67 -53.05 -4.38
N GLU A 59 3.89 -53.52 -3.40
CA GLU A 59 3.59 -54.94 -3.18
C GLU A 59 2.36 -55.40 -3.97
N ILE A 60 1.51 -54.47 -4.42
CA ILE A 60 0.29 -54.75 -5.17
C ILE A 60 0.42 -54.14 -6.57
N PRO A 61 0.22 -54.90 -7.67
CA PRO A 61 0.39 -54.41 -9.05
C PRO A 61 -0.45 -53.18 -9.40
N GLU A 62 -1.61 -53.04 -8.78
CA GLU A 62 -2.55 -51.93 -8.97
C GLU A 62 -2.04 -50.61 -8.35
N LYS A 63 -0.93 -50.65 -7.60
CA LYS A 63 -0.32 -49.51 -6.89
C LYS A 63 -1.37 -48.67 -6.15
N PRO A 64 -2.10 -49.24 -5.16
CA PRO A 64 -3.02 -48.46 -4.36
C PRO A 64 -2.27 -47.39 -3.54
N ILE A 65 -2.93 -46.24 -3.32
CA ILE A 65 -2.43 -45.18 -2.44
C ILE A 65 -2.50 -45.69 -1.00
N LEU A 66 -1.35 -45.83 -0.34
CA LEU A 66 -1.25 -46.21 1.06
C LEU A 66 -1.47 -45.00 1.98
N LYS A 67 -0.93 -43.85 1.58
CA LYS A 67 -1.02 -42.62 2.35
C LYS A 67 -0.83 -41.40 1.45
N ARG A 68 -1.57 -40.34 1.73
CA ARG A 68 -1.38 -39.01 1.13
C ARG A 68 -0.78 -38.08 2.17
N VAL A 69 0.27 -37.35 1.79
CA VAL A 69 0.94 -36.38 2.65
C VAL A 69 0.96 -35.03 1.94
N THR A 70 0.46 -33.98 2.59
CA THR A 70 0.63 -32.61 2.08
C THR A 70 2.05 -32.14 2.37
N ILE A 71 2.81 -31.85 1.32
CA ILE A 71 4.22 -31.45 1.42
C ILE A 71 4.39 -29.93 1.35
N THR A 72 3.49 -29.25 0.62
CA THR A 72 3.50 -27.79 0.50
C THR A 72 2.08 -27.28 0.72
N LEU A 73 1.95 -26.25 1.55
CA LEU A 73 0.74 -25.44 1.69
C LEU A 73 1.19 -24.00 1.54
N ASN A 74 0.84 -23.35 0.43
CA ASN A 74 1.12 -21.93 0.19
C ASN A 74 -0.18 -21.17 0.17
N GLU A 75 -0.20 -20.04 0.84
CA GLU A 75 -1.36 -19.16 0.89
C GLU A 75 -0.97 -17.79 0.38
N GLU A 76 -1.67 -17.35 -0.65
CA GLU A 76 -1.44 -16.10 -1.36
C GLU A 76 -2.72 -15.27 -1.30
N LEU A 77 -2.56 -13.96 -1.15
CA LEU A 77 -3.64 -12.98 -1.23
C LEU A 77 -3.38 -12.08 -2.44
N LYS A 78 -4.37 -11.96 -3.32
CA LYS A 78 -4.41 -10.90 -4.32
C LYS A 78 -5.27 -9.76 -3.77
N ILE A 79 -4.69 -8.58 -3.61
CA ILE A 79 -5.34 -7.42 -3.00
C ILE A 79 -5.46 -6.33 -4.08
N THR A 80 -6.69 -5.99 -4.43
CA THR A 80 -6.99 -4.90 -5.37
C THR A 80 -7.49 -3.70 -4.59
N CYS A 81 -6.66 -2.66 -4.49
CA CYS A 81 -7.01 -1.42 -3.81
C CYS A 81 -7.62 -0.42 -4.80
N MET A 82 -8.85 0.02 -4.54
CA MET A 82 -9.50 1.13 -5.25
C MET A 82 -9.21 2.49 -4.60
N SER A 83 -8.51 2.48 -3.47
CA SER A 83 -8.12 3.66 -2.72
C SER A 83 -6.65 4.01 -2.94
N PHE A 84 -6.35 5.29 -3.18
CA PHE A 84 -4.98 5.81 -3.39
C PHE A 84 -4.40 6.41 -2.12
N LEU A 85 -4.70 5.80 -0.98
CA LEU A 85 -4.17 6.28 0.30
C LEU A 85 -2.64 6.21 0.30
N PRO A 86 -1.99 7.09 1.08
CA PRO A 86 -0.54 7.09 1.32
C PRO A 86 0.06 5.69 1.50
N LEU A 87 -0.58 4.87 2.31
CA LEU A 87 -0.14 3.52 2.63
C LEU A 87 -0.20 2.61 1.41
N VAL A 88 -1.31 2.62 0.66
CA VAL A 88 -1.47 1.82 -0.56
C VAL A 88 -0.43 2.21 -1.60
N GLN A 89 -0.17 3.51 -1.77
CA GLN A 89 0.87 4.00 -2.68
C GLN A 89 2.28 3.65 -2.21
N GLY A 90 2.55 3.71 -0.91
CA GLY A 90 3.83 3.26 -0.34
C GLY A 90 4.05 1.77 -0.59
N LEU A 91 3.03 0.96 -0.30
CA LEU A 91 3.03 -0.48 -0.58
C LEU A 91 3.23 -0.76 -2.07
N SER A 92 2.55 -0.06 -2.97
CA SER A 92 2.69 -0.33 -4.41
C SER A 92 4.08 0.00 -4.94
N HIS A 93 4.73 1.03 -4.41
CA HIS A 93 6.06 1.45 -4.85
C HIS A 93 7.20 0.76 -4.10
N MET A 94 6.90 -0.23 -3.23
CA MET A 94 7.87 -0.83 -2.32
C MET A 94 8.64 0.25 -1.51
N ALA A 95 7.99 1.37 -1.21
CA ALA A 95 8.56 2.45 -0.43
C ALA A 95 8.25 2.20 1.06
N PRO A 96 9.14 2.59 1.98
CA PRO A 96 8.86 2.49 3.41
C PRO A 96 7.54 3.21 3.70
N ALA A 97 6.53 2.43 4.09
CA ALA A 97 5.20 2.91 4.41
C ALA A 97 5.21 3.59 5.78
N GLY A 98 5.88 4.74 5.89
CA GLY A 98 6.14 5.32 7.21
C GLY A 98 6.81 6.67 7.25
N GLU A 99 7.19 7.28 6.13
CA GLU A 99 7.83 8.59 6.19
C GLU A 99 6.77 9.68 6.08
N ASN A 100 6.38 10.21 7.24
CA ASN A 100 5.67 11.46 7.32
C ASN A 100 6.53 12.51 6.61
N PHE A 101 6.13 12.93 5.41
CA PHE A 101 6.81 14.01 4.72
C PHE A 101 6.67 15.27 5.57
N GLN A 102 7.81 15.85 5.93
CA GLN A 102 7.85 17.14 6.59
C GLN A 102 8.47 18.15 5.65
N GLN A 103 7.91 19.34 5.65
CA GLN A 103 8.42 20.50 4.95
C GLN A 103 8.51 21.64 5.95
N VAL A 104 9.66 22.31 6.01
CA VAL A 104 9.80 23.56 6.76
C VAL A 104 9.13 24.66 5.96
N ALA A 105 8.44 25.59 6.64
CA ALA A 105 7.87 26.75 5.96
C ALA A 105 8.96 27.55 5.22
N VAL A 106 8.66 27.99 4.01
CA VAL A 106 9.51 28.91 3.24
C VAL A 106 8.76 30.23 3.11
N PRO A 107 9.09 31.26 3.92
CA PRO A 107 8.38 32.53 3.88
C PRO A 107 8.79 33.42 2.70
N ASP A 108 9.93 33.15 2.06
CA ASP A 108 10.57 33.99 1.04
C ASP A 108 11.40 33.14 0.05
N GLY A 109 10.74 32.23 -0.66
CA GLY A 109 11.39 31.38 -1.64
C GLY A 109 11.49 32.04 -3.02
N GLU A 110 12.52 31.67 -3.78
CA GLU A 110 12.72 32.14 -5.15
C GLU A 110 13.04 30.98 -6.11
N VAL A 111 12.45 31.03 -7.29
CA VAL A 111 12.81 30.18 -8.43
C VAL A 111 13.54 31.03 -9.46
N ASN A 112 14.80 30.71 -9.70
CA ASN A 112 15.63 31.38 -10.70
C ASN A 112 15.40 30.78 -12.07
N ILE A 113 14.95 31.59 -13.03
CA ILE A 113 14.72 31.19 -14.41
C ILE A 113 15.83 31.82 -15.28
N PRO A 114 16.74 31.03 -15.86
CA PRO A 114 17.86 31.55 -16.63
C PRO A 114 17.38 32.18 -17.94
N ALA A 115 18.18 33.10 -18.48
CA ALA A 115 17.94 33.70 -19.78
C ALA A 115 17.96 32.69 -20.94
N THR A 116 18.45 31.47 -20.71
CA THR A 116 18.49 30.38 -21.69
C THR A 116 17.27 29.46 -21.64
N ALA A 117 16.32 29.70 -20.72
CA ALA A 117 15.14 28.87 -20.57
C ALA A 117 14.29 28.85 -21.84
N LYS A 118 13.82 27.67 -22.21
CA LYS A 118 13.03 27.40 -23.40
C LYS A 118 11.55 27.28 -23.07
N ASP A 119 10.72 27.45 -24.10
CA ASP A 119 9.28 27.18 -24.01
C ASP A 119 9.03 25.78 -23.42
N TYR A 120 8.09 25.69 -22.48
CA TYR A 120 7.75 24.48 -21.70
C TYR A 120 8.83 23.94 -20.75
N ASP A 121 9.94 24.65 -20.53
CA ASP A 121 10.86 24.29 -19.45
C ASP A 121 10.16 24.41 -18.09
N ILE A 122 10.38 23.42 -17.22
CA ILE A 122 9.77 23.37 -15.88
C ILE A 122 10.84 23.60 -14.81
N TYR A 123 10.59 24.60 -13.96
CA TYR A 123 11.40 24.92 -12.80
C TYR A 123 10.63 24.58 -11.52
N GLU A 124 11.30 23.87 -10.60
CA GLU A 124 10.69 23.44 -9.34
C GLU A 124 11.02 24.41 -8.21
N CYS A 125 10.02 24.72 -7.37
CA CYS A 125 10.21 25.46 -6.13
C CYS A 125 10.97 24.60 -5.13
N ARG A 126 12.01 25.16 -4.52
CA ARG A 126 12.89 24.47 -3.57
C ARG A 126 13.12 25.28 -2.30
N ASP A 127 13.28 24.60 -1.19
CA ASP A 127 13.71 25.22 0.07
C ASP A 127 15.20 25.64 0.00
N HIS A 128 15.67 26.30 1.07
CA HIS A 128 17.05 26.74 1.21
C HIS A 128 18.09 25.60 1.23
N ASN A 129 17.64 24.35 1.42
CA ASN A 129 18.49 23.15 1.39
C ASN A 129 18.44 22.46 0.01
N GLY A 130 17.72 23.02 -0.96
CA GLY A 130 17.54 22.45 -2.28
C GLY A 130 16.48 21.34 -2.37
N ASN A 131 15.72 21.08 -1.30
CA ASN A 131 14.62 20.11 -1.32
C ASN A 131 13.42 20.71 -2.02
N ARG A 132 12.68 19.90 -2.79
CA ARG A 132 11.45 20.35 -3.43
C ARG A 132 10.38 20.68 -2.38
N VAL A 133 9.62 21.75 -2.62
CA VAL A 133 8.49 22.15 -1.79
C VAL A 133 7.16 22.08 -2.55
N TYR A 134 6.07 21.93 -1.80
CA TYR A 134 4.71 21.74 -2.30
C TYR A 134 3.73 22.73 -1.64
N GLY A 135 2.57 22.94 -2.27
CA GLY A 135 1.53 23.83 -1.75
C GLY A 135 1.99 25.28 -1.67
N VAL A 136 2.65 25.76 -2.73
CA VAL A 136 3.25 27.09 -2.80
C VAL A 136 2.21 28.16 -3.15
N THR A 137 2.43 29.37 -2.68
CA THR A 137 1.72 30.59 -3.09
C THR A 137 2.71 31.51 -3.78
N PHE A 138 2.52 31.75 -5.08
CA PHE A 138 3.37 32.67 -5.84
C PHE A 138 3.02 34.12 -5.53
N THR A 139 4.02 34.89 -5.10
CA THR A 139 3.91 36.31 -4.76
C THR A 139 4.18 37.14 -6.02
N SER A 140 3.12 37.53 -6.74
CA SER A 140 3.12 38.25 -8.03
C SER A 140 3.30 37.38 -9.29
N PRO A 141 2.35 36.46 -9.59
CA PRO A 141 2.44 35.61 -10.77
C PRO A 141 2.24 36.39 -12.07
N ASP A 142 3.23 36.35 -12.97
CA ASP A 142 3.14 36.87 -14.34
C ASP A 142 2.71 35.75 -15.30
N LYS A 143 1.39 35.62 -15.47
CA LYS A 143 0.78 34.60 -16.33
C LYS A 143 1.02 34.79 -17.82
N THR A 144 1.66 35.90 -18.23
CA THR A 144 2.03 36.09 -19.64
C THR A 144 3.32 35.39 -20.01
N LYS A 145 4.17 35.11 -19.01
CA LYS A 145 5.48 34.46 -19.19
C LYS A 145 5.52 33.04 -18.63
N TYR A 146 4.61 32.71 -17.71
CA TYR A 146 4.67 31.46 -16.95
C TYR A 146 3.31 30.85 -16.67
N ASN A 147 3.26 29.52 -16.72
CA ASN A 147 2.20 28.71 -16.11
C ASN A 147 2.62 28.33 -14.69
N TYR A 148 1.70 28.41 -13.74
CA TYR A 148 1.95 28.18 -12.33
C TYR A 148 1.15 27.00 -11.80
N ASP A 149 1.84 26.00 -11.27
CA ASP A 149 1.26 24.89 -10.51
C ASP A 149 1.58 25.09 -9.03
N SER A 150 0.66 25.75 -8.32
CA SER A 150 0.78 26.04 -6.89
C SER A 150 0.76 24.77 -6.03
N GLN A 151 0.06 23.73 -6.45
CA GLN A 151 -0.02 22.48 -5.69
C GLN A 151 1.29 21.69 -5.79
N GLY A 152 1.78 21.51 -7.02
CA GLY A 152 3.01 20.79 -7.30
C GLY A 152 4.28 21.60 -7.08
N GLY A 153 4.19 22.91 -6.85
CA GLY A 153 5.34 23.79 -6.65
C GLY A 153 6.18 23.95 -7.92
N ARG A 154 5.54 24.19 -9.07
CA ARG A 154 6.22 24.27 -10.38
C ARG A 154 5.87 25.55 -11.13
N VAL A 155 6.85 26.03 -11.88
CA VAL A 155 6.73 27.13 -12.83
C VAL A 155 7.14 26.62 -14.19
N GLU A 156 6.23 26.63 -15.15
CA GLU A 156 6.49 26.27 -16.54
C GLU A 156 6.63 27.55 -17.37
N VAL A 157 7.65 27.60 -18.22
CA VAL A 157 7.94 28.75 -19.07
C VAL A 157 7.00 28.78 -20.29
N ILE A 158 6.44 29.97 -20.56
CA ILE A 158 5.69 30.27 -21.78
C ILE A 158 6.56 31.13 -22.69
N GLY A 159 7.00 30.56 -23.80
CA GLY A 159 7.90 31.16 -24.78
C GLY A 159 9.35 31.26 -24.31
N ASP A 160 10.28 31.20 -25.26
CA ASP A 160 11.71 31.29 -24.99
C ASP A 160 12.08 32.57 -24.21
N ARG A 161 12.95 32.42 -23.21
CA ARG A 161 13.49 33.53 -22.45
C ARG A 161 14.70 34.14 -23.17
N SER A 162 14.85 35.44 -22.99
CA SER A 162 16.02 36.22 -23.44
C SER A 162 16.70 36.99 -22.31
N ALA A 163 16.09 36.98 -21.12
CA ALA A 163 16.60 37.59 -19.89
C ALA A 163 16.28 36.67 -18.71
N SER A 164 17.16 36.65 -17.72
CA SER A 164 16.93 35.96 -16.45
C SER A 164 15.78 36.61 -15.70
N ASP A 165 14.98 35.79 -15.04
CA ASP A 165 13.85 36.23 -14.22
C ASP A 165 13.86 35.48 -12.89
N GLN A 166 13.17 36.01 -11.89
CA GLN A 166 12.98 35.38 -10.59
C GLN A 166 11.51 35.35 -10.24
N VAL A 167 11.03 34.17 -9.86
CA VAL A 167 9.66 33.99 -9.39
C VAL A 167 9.70 33.77 -7.89
N ALA A 168 9.14 34.73 -7.14
CA ALA A 168 9.00 34.62 -5.71
C ALA A 168 7.80 33.72 -5.32
N PHE A 169 7.97 32.93 -4.27
CA PHE A 169 6.93 32.09 -3.71
C PHE A 169 7.03 32.01 -2.19
N THR A 170 5.95 31.60 -1.56
CA THR A 170 5.92 31.20 -0.14
C THR A 170 5.30 29.82 -0.02
N CYS A 171 5.66 29.04 1.00
CA CYS A 171 4.98 27.79 1.30
C CYS A 171 4.85 27.59 2.82
N PRO A 172 3.74 26.99 3.28
CA PRO A 172 3.55 26.69 4.69
C PRO A 172 4.42 25.49 5.12
N ALA A 173 4.57 25.31 6.43
CA ALA A 173 5.13 24.09 6.97
C ALA A 173 4.15 22.93 6.75
N ILE A 174 4.68 21.77 6.34
CA ILE A 174 3.94 20.51 6.34
C ILE A 174 4.48 19.70 7.49
N THR A 175 3.60 19.38 8.44
CA THR A 175 3.91 18.55 9.59
C THR A 175 3.39 17.14 9.37
N THR A 176 3.84 16.20 10.21
CA THR A 176 3.31 14.83 10.26
C THR A 176 1.79 14.79 10.47
N ALA A 177 1.21 15.80 11.15
CA ALA A 177 -0.22 15.90 11.41
C ALA A 177 -1.05 16.25 10.15
N ASN A 178 -0.42 16.81 9.12
CA ASN A 178 -1.11 17.16 7.88
C ASN A 178 -1.48 15.93 7.03
N GLY A 179 -0.98 14.74 7.37
CA GLY A 179 -1.33 13.48 6.70
C GLY A 179 -0.97 13.44 5.21
N LEU A 180 -0.18 14.42 4.73
CA LEU A 180 0.30 14.47 3.37
C LEU A 180 1.38 13.41 3.20
N ALA A 181 1.21 12.60 2.17
CA ALA A 181 2.17 11.58 1.85
C ALA A 181 2.94 11.93 0.59
N VAL A 182 4.08 11.28 0.50
CA VAL A 182 4.83 10.95 -0.70
C VAL A 182 6.02 11.88 -0.97
N LEU A 183 7.17 11.49 -0.42
CA LEU A 183 8.40 11.40 -1.22
C LEU A 183 8.81 9.93 -1.26
N ARG A 184 8.96 9.39 -2.47
CA ARG A 184 9.21 7.97 -2.71
C ARG A 184 10.71 7.76 -2.86
N MET A 185 11.34 7.13 -1.88
CA MET A 185 12.56 6.40 -2.16
C MET A 185 12.15 4.97 -2.50
N LEU A 186 12.30 4.59 -3.78
CA LEU A 186 12.20 3.20 -4.19
C LEU A 186 13.31 2.43 -3.45
N GLN A 187 12.95 1.73 -2.39
CA GLN A 187 13.86 0.82 -1.72
C GLN A 187 13.49 -0.57 -2.19
N LEU A 188 14.38 -1.20 -2.95
CA LEU A 188 14.22 -2.57 -3.45
C LEU A 188 14.15 -3.55 -2.26
N ARG A 189 13.00 -3.69 -1.61
CA ARG A 189 12.72 -4.66 -0.56
C ARG A 189 11.25 -5.05 -0.57
N GLU A 190 11.03 -6.34 -0.40
CA GLU A 190 9.74 -6.92 -0.01
C GLU A 190 9.25 -6.25 1.28
N ILE A 191 7.98 -5.84 1.32
CA ILE A 191 7.40 -5.21 2.51
C ILE A 191 6.72 -6.28 3.35
N ARG A 192 7.15 -6.43 4.60
CA ARG A 192 6.55 -7.38 5.55
C ARG A 192 5.71 -6.68 6.59
N GLY A 193 4.70 -7.37 7.10
CA GLY A 193 3.84 -6.84 8.15
C GLY A 193 2.75 -7.81 8.57
N ARG A 194 1.96 -7.40 9.54
CA ARG A 194 0.75 -8.09 9.97
C ARG A 194 -0.44 -7.59 9.17
N ALA A 195 -1.32 -8.50 8.73
CA ALA A 195 -2.58 -8.15 8.10
C ALA A 195 -3.77 -8.68 8.89
N VAL A 196 -4.82 -7.89 9.00
CA VAL A 196 -6.09 -8.31 9.61
C VAL A 196 -7.21 -8.02 8.63
N ILE A 197 -7.94 -9.05 8.23
CA ILE A 197 -9.17 -8.93 7.42
C ILE A 197 -10.35 -9.05 8.37
N ARG A 198 -11.04 -7.94 8.60
CA ARG A 198 -12.26 -7.93 9.41
C ARG A 198 -13.46 -8.09 8.50
N GLU A 199 -14.13 -9.23 8.57
CA GLU A 199 -15.42 -9.45 7.92
C GLU A 199 -16.52 -8.76 8.74
N ASN A 200 -16.93 -7.58 8.30
CA ASN A 200 -18.15 -6.91 8.78
C ASN A 200 -19.30 -7.24 7.83
N ASN A 201 -19.65 -8.53 7.77
CA ASN A 201 -20.60 -9.05 6.80
C ASN A 201 -21.96 -8.34 6.92
N LEU A 202 -22.56 -7.98 5.78
CA LEU A 202 -23.91 -7.40 5.74
C LEU A 202 -24.98 -8.42 6.15
N LEU A 203 -24.67 -9.70 5.93
CA LEU A 203 -25.48 -10.85 6.34
C LEU A 203 -24.54 -11.97 6.78
N GLY A 204 -24.88 -12.65 7.87
CA GLY A 204 -24.12 -13.76 8.46
C GLY A 204 -23.08 -13.31 9.50
N ALA A 205 -22.51 -14.27 10.23
CA ALA A 205 -21.61 -13.98 11.34
C ALA A 205 -20.32 -13.27 10.87
N PRO A 206 -19.86 -12.23 11.59
CA PRO A 206 -18.59 -11.56 11.34
C PRO A 206 -17.40 -12.39 11.85
N TYR A 207 -16.25 -12.27 11.20
CA TYR A 207 -15.02 -12.97 11.54
C TYR A 207 -13.81 -12.08 11.30
N ASP A 208 -12.83 -12.14 12.20
CA ASP A 208 -11.53 -11.52 11.97
C ASP A 208 -10.54 -12.59 11.54
N HIS A 209 -9.93 -12.42 10.37
CA HIS A 209 -8.80 -13.23 9.90
C HIS A 209 -7.52 -12.46 10.21
N ASP A 210 -6.75 -12.93 11.18
CA ASP A 210 -5.49 -12.31 11.58
C ASP A 210 -4.30 -13.09 11.01
N TYR A 211 -3.54 -12.46 10.12
CA TYR A 211 -2.32 -12.97 9.50
C TYR A 211 -1.10 -12.30 10.15
N PRO A 212 -0.39 -12.98 11.07
CA PRO A 212 0.70 -12.38 11.85
C PRO A 212 1.82 -11.82 10.99
N THR A 213 2.12 -12.52 9.88
CA THR A 213 3.16 -12.12 8.93
C THR A 213 2.69 -12.37 7.50
N ILE A 214 2.65 -11.31 6.71
CA ILE A 214 2.51 -11.36 5.25
C ILE A 214 3.67 -10.59 4.61
N SER A 215 4.09 -11.05 3.43
CA SER A 215 5.04 -10.36 2.55
C SER A 215 4.26 -9.80 1.37
N ILE A 216 4.22 -8.48 1.22
CA ILE A 216 3.60 -7.77 0.11
C ILE A 216 4.63 -7.49 -0.98
N ARG A 217 4.22 -7.73 -2.23
CA ARG A 217 4.96 -7.46 -3.45
C ARG A 217 4.04 -6.73 -4.44
N MET A 218 4.63 -5.88 -5.28
CA MET A 218 3.89 -5.20 -6.33
C MET A 218 3.49 -6.20 -7.42
N ASN A 219 2.22 -6.14 -7.86
CA ASN A 219 1.78 -6.85 -9.06
C ASN A 219 1.99 -5.95 -10.31
N SER A 220 2.31 -6.62 -11.41
CA SER A 220 2.91 -6.22 -12.68
C SER A 220 2.59 -4.88 -13.37
N SER A 221 1.61 -4.07 -12.97
CA SER A 221 1.42 -2.71 -13.53
C SER A 221 0.43 -1.85 -12.74
N GLN A 222 0.62 -0.53 -12.79
CA GLN A 222 -0.34 0.48 -12.35
C GLN A 222 -0.65 1.42 -13.51
N ASN A 223 -1.91 1.55 -13.91
CA ASN A 223 -2.33 2.57 -14.88
C ASN A 223 -2.31 3.94 -14.19
N LEU A 224 -1.40 4.82 -14.62
CA LEU A 224 -1.26 6.17 -14.06
C LEU A 224 -2.22 7.18 -14.66
N ILE A 225 -2.61 6.98 -15.93
CA ILE A 225 -3.56 7.80 -16.66
C ILE A 225 -4.41 6.81 -17.47
N ASP A 226 -5.71 6.79 -17.21
CA ASP A 226 -6.68 6.05 -18.02
C ASP A 226 -7.71 7.04 -18.59
N ASN A 227 -8.17 6.79 -19.81
CA ASN A 227 -9.14 7.62 -20.54
C ASN A 227 -10.57 7.42 -20.01
N GLY A 228 -10.72 7.22 -18.69
CA GLY A 228 -12.00 7.05 -18.00
C GLY A 228 -12.70 5.71 -18.24
N LYS A 229 -11.98 4.67 -18.67
CA LYS A 229 -12.59 3.34 -18.89
C LYS A 229 -12.73 2.55 -17.60
N GLU A 230 -11.75 2.66 -16.70
CA GLU A 230 -11.78 2.03 -15.39
C GLU A 230 -11.33 3.01 -14.30
N PRO A 231 -11.90 2.94 -13.09
CA PRO A 231 -11.33 3.61 -11.94
C PRO A 231 -9.91 3.07 -11.73
N SER A 232 -8.95 3.97 -11.52
CA SER A 232 -7.58 3.56 -11.23
C SER A 232 -7.56 2.58 -10.05
N LYS A 233 -6.74 1.54 -10.16
CA LYS A 233 -6.59 0.51 -9.12
C LYS A 233 -5.12 0.18 -8.92
N VAL A 234 -4.81 -0.30 -7.72
CA VAL A 234 -3.49 -0.80 -7.34
C VAL A 234 -3.63 -2.27 -6.99
N GLU A 235 -2.94 -3.14 -7.73
CA GLU A 235 -2.90 -4.57 -7.44
C GLU A 235 -1.62 -4.90 -6.64
N LEU A 236 -1.81 -5.54 -5.49
CA LEU A 236 -0.75 -6.02 -4.60
C LEU A 236 -0.90 -7.53 -4.46
N ASP A 237 0.21 -8.25 -4.57
CA ASP A 237 0.26 -9.66 -4.24
C ASP A 237 0.88 -9.82 -2.86
N ALA A 238 0.26 -10.61 -1.99
CA ALA A 238 0.81 -10.93 -0.68
C ALA A 238 0.97 -12.44 -0.50
N LEU A 239 2.08 -12.84 0.09
CA LEU A 239 2.31 -14.21 0.56
C LEU A 239 2.11 -14.24 2.07
N VAL A 240 1.29 -15.18 2.56
CA VAL A 240 1.18 -15.43 4.01
C VAL A 240 2.39 -16.24 4.44
N GLU A 241 3.24 -15.63 5.26
CA GLU A 241 4.44 -16.27 5.77
C GLU A 241 4.11 -17.20 6.95
N PHE A 242 4.97 -18.20 7.15
CA PHE A 242 4.83 -19.09 8.29
C PHE A 242 5.34 -18.40 9.56
N ASP A 243 4.48 -18.30 10.58
CA ASP A 243 4.87 -17.86 11.90
C ASP A 243 5.56 -19.02 12.65
N THR A 244 6.89 -18.98 12.69
CA THR A 244 7.73 -19.99 13.35
C THR A 244 7.61 -19.97 14.88
N THR A 245 6.95 -18.95 15.45
CA THR A 245 6.77 -18.83 16.90
C THR A 245 5.48 -19.49 17.40
N GLN A 246 4.60 -19.95 16.49
CA GLN A 246 3.37 -20.63 16.86
C GLN A 246 3.63 -22.06 17.33
N PRO A 247 2.98 -22.49 18.44
CA PRO A 247 2.93 -23.89 18.85
C PRO A 247 2.48 -24.81 17.71
N ILE A 248 3.12 -25.97 17.59
CA ILE A 248 2.79 -27.00 16.60
C ILE A 248 1.31 -27.35 16.71
N GLY A 249 0.55 -27.14 15.63
CA GLY A 249 -0.88 -27.46 15.54
C GLY A 249 -1.82 -26.26 15.57
N LEU A 250 -1.32 -25.03 15.67
CA LEU A 250 -2.12 -23.81 15.47
C LEU A 250 -2.13 -23.35 14.00
N GLU A 251 -3.21 -22.66 13.61
CA GLU A 251 -3.59 -22.36 12.23
C GLU A 251 -2.74 -21.24 11.59
N ARG A 252 -2.52 -21.34 10.26
CA ARG A 252 -2.01 -20.23 9.45
C ARG A 252 -3.08 -19.16 9.33
N GLY A 253 -2.88 -18.07 10.04
CA GLY A 253 -3.91 -17.07 10.25
C GLY A 253 -4.96 -17.56 11.24
N GLN A 254 -5.33 -16.73 12.20
CA GLN A 254 -6.36 -17.10 13.17
C GLN A 254 -7.68 -16.47 12.78
N VAL A 255 -8.71 -17.30 12.65
CA VAL A 255 -10.10 -16.84 12.57
C VAL A 255 -10.62 -16.67 13.99
N VAL A 256 -10.82 -15.43 14.42
CA VAL A 256 -11.38 -15.13 15.75
C VAL A 256 -12.82 -14.66 15.56
N GLU A 257 -13.77 -15.35 16.21
CA GLU A 257 -15.14 -14.85 16.33
C GLU A 257 -15.11 -13.54 17.12
N MET A 258 -15.74 -12.49 16.59
CA MET A 258 -15.82 -11.22 17.31
C MET A 258 -16.58 -11.41 18.63
N PRO A 259 -16.04 -10.95 19.77
CA PRO A 259 -16.75 -11.02 21.03
C PRO A 259 -18.07 -10.23 20.95
N GLY A 260 -19.20 -10.91 21.15
CA GLY A 260 -20.51 -10.27 21.32
C GLY A 260 -21.56 -10.51 20.23
N TYR A 261 -21.33 -11.36 19.24
CA TYR A 261 -22.39 -11.72 18.28
C TYR A 261 -23.38 -12.72 18.90
N VAL A 262 -24.58 -12.23 19.24
CA VAL A 262 -25.74 -13.09 19.52
C VAL A 262 -26.56 -13.15 18.22
N PRO A 263 -26.68 -14.33 17.57
CA PRO A 263 -27.56 -14.47 16.42
C PRO A 263 -29.00 -14.17 16.85
N ASN A 264 -29.71 -13.32 16.10
CA ASN A 264 -31.17 -13.27 16.12
C ASN A 264 -31.75 -14.42 15.31
#